data_AF-A0AAX4NFP6-F1
#
_entry.id   AF-A0AAX4NFP6-F1
#
_cell.length_a   1.000
_cell.length_b   1.000
_cell.length_c   1.000
_cell.angle_alpha   90.00
_cell.angle_beta   90.00
_cell.angle_gamma   90.00
#
_symmetry.space_group_name_H-M   'P 1'
#
loop_
_entity.id
_entity.type
_entity.pdbx_description
1 polymer ?
#
loop_
_entity_poly.entity_id
_entity_poly.type
_entity_poly.pdbx_seq_one_letter_code
_entity_poly.pdbx_strand_id
1 'polypeptide(L)'
;MDGKDTKLTIRISEADLEEIDEFLEKNSSFGSRSEFIRHAAIDFISKSRAHFVQPSETNVNVNRKLLETLSLAVEKGYFGSISGALGEIINYSTEKGIISELIAKRRREYRNLEESVSDIFNEDLGMEKGTKEQNDKKNGGI
;
A
#
# COMPACT_ATOMS: atom_id res chain seq x y z
N MET A 1 -12.67 42.03 -1.04
CA MET A 1 -11.83 41.93 0.17
C MET A 1 -10.40 41.98 -0.31
N ASP A 2 -9.65 43.02 0.06
CA ASP A 2 -8.22 43.13 -0.25
C ASP A 2 -7.48 41.96 0.39
N GLY A 3 -7.00 41.03 -0.44
CA GLY A 3 -6.17 39.91 -0.02
C GLY A 3 -4.80 40.44 0.38
N LYS A 4 -4.58 40.63 1.68
CA LYS A 4 -3.24 40.96 2.18
C LYS A 4 -2.33 39.75 1.97
N ASP A 5 -1.51 39.80 0.93
CA ASP A 5 -0.45 38.84 0.71
C ASP A 5 0.52 38.87 1.90
N THR A 6 0.82 37.68 2.43
CA THR A 6 1.76 37.50 3.54
C THR A 6 3.01 36.80 3.03
N LYS A 7 4.18 37.38 3.30
CA LYS A 7 5.47 36.79 2.90
C LYS A 7 5.85 35.67 3.86
N LEU A 8 6.15 34.50 3.31
CA LEU A 8 6.73 33.37 4.01
C LEU A 8 8.21 33.25 3.64
N THR A 9 9.08 33.07 4.64
CA THR A 9 10.50 32.76 4.45
C THR A 9 10.77 31.37 5.02
N ILE A 10 11.30 30.47 4.20
CA ILE A 10 11.65 29.10 4.60
C ILE A 10 13.16 28.90 4.48
N ARG A 11 13.71 28.03 5.34
CA ARG A 11 15.06 27.50 5.17
C ARG A 11 14.92 26.11 4.53
N ILE A 12 15.61 25.89 3.43
CA ILE A 12 15.62 24.64 2.68
C ILE A 12 17.08 24.33 2.32
N SER A 13 17.42 23.05 2.17
CA SER A 13 18.75 22.67 1.71
C SER A 13 18.94 23.05 0.24
N GLU A 14 20.19 23.20 -0.18
CA GLU A 14 20.51 23.50 -1.57
C GLU A 14 20.11 22.34 -2.49
N ALA A 15 20.34 21.09 -2.05
CA ALA A 15 19.95 19.89 -2.79
C ALA A 15 18.44 19.79 -3.02
N ASP A 16 17.62 20.07 -1.99
CA ASP A 16 16.16 20.04 -2.15
C ASP A 16 15.68 21.17 -3.08
N LEU A 17 16.37 22.32 -3.09
CA LEU A 17 16.06 23.43 -3.99
C LEU A 17 16.37 23.07 -5.45
N GLU A 18 17.50 22.42 -5.69
CA GLU A 18 17.89 21.90 -7.01
C GLU A 18 16.87 20.88 -7.53
N GLU A 19 16.40 19.96 -6.68
CA GLU A 19 15.38 18.99 -7.07
C GLU A 19 14.06 19.66 -7.49
N ILE A 20 13.65 20.71 -6.75
CA ILE A 20 12.47 21.52 -7.11
C ILE A 20 12.67 22.20 -8.47
N ASP A 21 13.86 22.75 -8.72
CA ASP A 21 14.16 23.40 -9.99
C ASP A 21 14.12 22.43 -11.16
N GLU A 22 14.77 21.26 -11.04
CA GLU A 22 14.74 20.23 -12.06
C GLU A 22 13.31 19.75 -12.36
N PHE A 23 12.48 19.64 -11.33
CA PHE A 23 11.08 19.29 -11.48
C PHE A 23 10.32 20.35 -12.29
N LEU A 24 10.53 21.64 -12.00
CA LEU A 24 9.87 22.74 -12.67
C LEU A 24 10.34 22.92 -14.11
N GLU A 25 11.62 22.67 -14.40
CA GLU A 25 12.14 22.65 -15.77
C GLU A 25 11.43 21.60 -16.64
N LYS A 26 11.18 20.42 -16.07
CA LYS A 26 10.47 19.31 -16.74
C LYS A 26 8.95 19.53 -16.79
N ASN A 27 8.40 20.36 -15.90
CA ASN A 27 6.96 20.56 -15.72
C ASN A 27 6.61 22.05 -15.58
N SER A 28 6.81 22.81 -16.65
CA SER A 28 6.60 24.27 -16.67
C SER A 28 5.17 24.73 -16.34
N SER A 29 4.19 23.82 -16.37
CA SER A 29 2.81 24.08 -15.97
C SER A 29 2.63 24.40 -14.48
N PHE A 30 3.59 24.06 -13.63
CA PHE A 30 3.55 24.34 -12.18
C PHE A 30 4.04 25.75 -11.80
N GLY A 31 4.44 26.55 -12.79
CA GLY A 31 4.76 27.96 -12.62
C GLY A 31 6.10 28.18 -11.90
N SER A 32 6.14 29.23 -11.08
CA SER A 32 7.33 29.61 -10.30
C SER A 32 7.51 28.75 -9.04
N ARG A 33 8.72 28.75 -8.44
CA ARG A 33 8.97 28.12 -7.12
C ARG A 33 7.93 28.50 -6.07
N SER A 34 7.55 29.78 -6.04
CA SER A 34 6.55 30.31 -5.10
C SER A 34 5.15 29.77 -5.35
N GLU A 35 4.76 29.60 -6.61
CA GLU A 35 3.47 29.00 -6.99
C GLU A 35 3.47 27.51 -6.69
N PHE A 36 4.54 26.81 -7.05
CA PHE A 36 4.72 25.40 -6.74
C PHE A 36 4.61 25.11 -5.24
N ILE A 37 5.36 25.85 -4.40
CA ILE A 37 5.31 25.68 -2.94
C ILE A 37 3.91 26.00 -2.41
N ARG A 38 3.25 27.05 -2.94
CA ARG A 38 1.89 27.40 -2.54
C ARG A 38 0.90 26.29 -2.90
N HIS A 39 0.98 25.75 -4.11
CA HIS A 39 0.13 24.66 -4.56
C HIS A 39 0.38 23.39 -3.76
N ALA A 40 1.63 23.00 -3.56
CA ALA A 40 2.00 21.84 -2.76
C ALA A 40 1.52 21.98 -1.31
N ALA A 41 1.67 23.16 -0.70
CA ALA A 41 1.18 23.40 0.66
C ALA A 41 -0.35 23.32 0.75
N ILE A 42 -1.07 23.95 -0.20
CA ILE A 42 -2.54 23.90 -0.22
C ILE A 42 -3.05 22.49 -0.51
N ASP A 43 -2.42 21.76 -1.43
CA ASP A 43 -2.75 20.37 -1.77
C ASP A 43 -2.47 19.43 -0.59
N PHE A 44 -1.33 19.60 0.09
CA PHE A 44 -1.04 18.85 1.31
C PHE A 44 -2.07 19.13 2.42
N ILE A 45 -2.45 20.40 2.60
CA ILE A 45 -3.46 20.79 3.58
C ILE A 45 -4.86 20.30 3.19
N SER A 46 -5.21 20.30 1.89
CA SER A 46 -6.52 19.83 1.42
C SER A 46 -6.64 18.33 1.59
N LYS A 47 -5.58 17.58 1.25
CA LYS A 47 -5.43 16.15 1.55
C LYS A 47 -5.53 15.93 3.06
N SER A 48 -4.70 16.59 3.88
CA SER A 48 -4.75 16.46 5.33
C SER A 48 -6.14 16.78 5.95
N ARG A 49 -6.87 17.77 5.42
CA ARG A 49 -8.24 18.07 5.83
C ARG A 49 -9.24 17.01 5.40
N ALA A 50 -9.06 16.41 4.23
CA ALA A 50 -9.80 15.22 3.82
C ALA A 50 -9.47 14.02 4.73
N HIS A 51 -8.23 13.87 5.20
CA HIS A 51 -7.82 12.77 6.11
C HIS A 51 -8.32 12.93 7.55
N PHE A 52 -8.74 14.13 7.98
CA PHE A 52 -9.44 14.32 9.27
C PHE A 52 -10.88 13.79 9.23
N VAL A 53 -11.44 13.59 8.04
CA VAL A 53 -12.65 12.81 7.78
C VAL A 53 -12.19 11.49 7.17
N GLN A 54 -11.61 10.59 7.97
CA GLN A 54 -10.96 9.34 7.51
C GLN A 54 -11.50 8.79 6.18
N PRO A 55 -10.61 8.60 5.20
CA PRO A 55 -10.39 7.23 4.77
C PRO A 55 -8.90 6.91 4.73
N SER A 56 -8.55 5.71 5.17
CA SER A 56 -7.26 5.08 4.93
C SER A 56 -6.91 5.16 3.44
N GLU A 57 -5.93 6.00 3.07
CA GLU A 57 -5.41 6.05 1.69
C GLU A 57 -4.66 4.76 1.37
N THR A 58 -5.41 3.77 0.91
CA THR A 58 -4.87 2.63 0.19
C THR A 58 -4.92 3.01 -1.29
N ASN A 59 -3.78 3.37 -1.87
CA ASN A 59 -3.67 3.51 -3.33
C ASN A 59 -3.78 2.12 -3.96
N VAL A 60 -5.00 1.71 -4.30
CA VAL A 60 -5.25 0.43 -4.98
C VAL A 60 -4.82 0.59 -6.44
N ASN A 61 -3.75 -0.08 -6.82
CA ASN A 61 -3.34 -0.17 -8.23
C ASN A 61 -4.27 -1.16 -8.94
N VAL A 62 -5.20 -0.63 -9.74
CA VAL A 62 -6.17 -1.41 -10.50
C VAL A 62 -5.65 -1.59 -11.93
N ASN A 63 -5.66 -2.83 -12.43
CA ASN A 63 -5.20 -3.07 -13.80
C ASN A 63 -6.15 -2.42 -14.84
N ARG A 64 -5.60 -2.12 -16.02
CA ARG A 64 -6.32 -1.42 -17.09
C ARG A 64 -7.59 -2.15 -17.55
N LYS A 65 -7.56 -3.48 -17.64
CA LYS A 65 -8.69 -4.28 -18.11
C LYS A 65 -9.88 -4.22 -17.14
N LEU A 66 -9.62 -4.21 -15.84
CA LEU A 66 -10.64 -4.03 -14.81
C LEU A 66 -11.20 -2.62 -14.87
N LEU A 67 -10.36 -1.59 -15.02
CA LEU A 67 -10.83 -0.21 -15.22
C LEU A 67 -11.73 -0.06 -16.45
N GLU A 68 -11.35 -0.62 -17.59
CA GLU A 68 -12.17 -0.60 -18.81
C GLU A 68 -13.54 -1.28 -18.59
N THR A 69 -13.56 -2.40 -17.86
CA THR A 69 -14.80 -3.10 -17.52
C THR A 69 -15.69 -2.28 -16.59
N LEU A 70 -15.10 -1.62 -15.59
CA LEU A 70 -15.83 -0.76 -14.66
C LEU A 70 -16.36 0.51 -15.34
N SER A 71 -15.59 1.11 -16.24
CA SER A 71 -16.04 2.25 -17.04
C SER A 71 -17.29 1.91 -17.85
N LEU A 72 -17.31 0.76 -18.53
CA LEU A 72 -18.49 0.30 -19.26
C LEU A 72 -19.70 0.06 -18.33
N ALA A 73 -19.47 -0.41 -17.11
CA ALA A 73 -20.54 -0.64 -16.14
C ALA A 73 -21.12 0.69 -15.62
N VAL A 74 -20.28 1.70 -15.41
CA VAL A 74 -20.68 3.07 -15.04
C VAL A 74 -21.43 3.74 -16.17
N GLU A 75 -20.93 3.65 -17.41
CA GLU A 75 -21.61 4.20 -18.61
C GLU A 75 -23.01 3.61 -18.81
N LYS A 76 -23.18 2.33 -18.49
CA LYS A 76 -24.49 1.65 -18.54
C LYS A 76 -25.38 1.94 -17.34
N GLY A 77 -24.91 2.73 -16.37
CA GLY A 77 -25.69 3.14 -15.20
C GLY A 77 -25.82 2.10 -14.08
N TYR A 78 -25.04 1.01 -14.12
CA TYR A 78 -25.03 0.02 -13.03
C TYR A 78 -24.41 0.58 -11.75
N PHE A 79 -23.49 1.53 -11.89
CA PHE A 79 -22.82 2.21 -10.76
C PHE A 79 -22.74 3.71 -11.02
N GLY A 80 -22.81 4.51 -9.94
CA GLY A 80 -22.72 5.97 -10.04
C GLY A 80 -21.32 6.52 -10.34
N SER A 81 -20.27 5.75 -10.06
CA SER A 81 -18.88 6.10 -10.38
C SER A 81 -17.98 4.87 -10.30
N ILE A 82 -16.77 4.96 -10.88
CA ILE A 82 -15.74 3.90 -10.77
C ILE A 82 -15.37 3.66 -9.30
N SER A 83 -15.25 4.72 -8.51
CA SER A 83 -14.96 4.62 -7.07
C SER A 83 -16.06 3.88 -6.31
N GLY A 84 -17.33 4.18 -6.63
CA GLY A 84 -18.48 3.47 -6.05
C GLY A 84 -18.47 1.98 -6.42
N ALA A 85 -18.21 1.66 -7.69
CA ALA A 85 -18.13 0.28 -8.16
C ALA A 85 -17.01 -0.51 -7.46
N LEU A 86 -15.84 0.09 -7.28
CA LEU A 86 -14.73 -0.52 -6.52
C LEU A 86 -15.11 -0.77 -5.07
N GLY A 87 -15.78 0.20 -4.43
CA GLY A 87 -16.28 0.06 -3.06
C GLY A 87 -17.24 -1.14 -2.92
N GLU A 88 -18.20 -1.28 -3.84
CA GLU A 88 -19.12 -2.41 -3.83
C GLU A 88 -18.43 -3.75 -4.04
N ILE A 89 -17.45 -3.82 -4.95
CA ILE A 89 -16.67 -5.05 -5.18
C ILE A 89 -15.88 -5.45 -3.93
N ILE A 90 -15.28 -4.49 -3.22
CA ILE A 90 -14.53 -4.75 -1.99
C ILE A 90 -15.46 -5.24 -0.89
N ASN A 91 -16.61 -4.60 -0.72
CA ASN A 91 -17.62 -5.01 0.26
C ASN A 91 -18.13 -6.42 -0.03
N TYR A 92 -18.50 -6.69 -1.28
CA TYR A 92 -18.91 -8.03 -1.73
C TYR A 92 -17.82 -9.08 -1.47
N SER A 93 -16.56 -8.74 -1.77
CA SER A 93 -15.42 -9.63 -1.54
C SER A 93 -15.17 -9.92 -0.06
N THR A 94 -15.44 -8.93 0.79
CA THR A 94 -15.36 -9.05 2.26
C THR A 94 -16.46 -9.98 2.78
N GLU A 95 -17.71 -9.74 2.38
CA GLU A 95 -18.86 -10.56 2.78
C GLU A 95 -18.73 -12.02 2.35
N LYS A 96 -18.13 -12.26 1.18
CA LYS A 96 -17.87 -13.61 0.66
C LYS A 96 -16.62 -14.27 1.25
N GLY A 97 -15.88 -13.59 2.12
CA GLY A 97 -14.67 -14.13 2.74
C GLY A 97 -13.48 -14.30 1.78
N ILE A 98 -13.56 -13.75 0.56
CA ILE A 98 -12.50 -13.87 -0.46
C ILE A 98 -11.20 -13.24 0.03
N ILE A 99 -11.29 -12.10 0.72
CA ILE A 99 -10.11 -11.41 1.29
C ILE A 99 -9.44 -12.30 2.34
N SER A 100 -10.22 -12.91 3.24
CA SER A 100 -9.71 -13.81 4.27
C SER A 100 -9.05 -15.06 3.68
N GLU A 101 -9.66 -15.64 2.65
CA GLU A 101 -9.10 -16.79 1.93
C GLU A 101 -7.77 -16.45 1.25
N LEU A 102 -7.70 -15.28 0.60
CA LEU A 102 -6.48 -14.79 -0.05
C LEU A 102 -5.33 -14.63 0.95
N ILE A 103 -5.61 -14.02 2.11
CA ILE A 103 -4.62 -13.85 3.19
C ILE A 103 -4.17 -15.21 3.73
N ALA A 104 -5.11 -16.13 3.98
CA ALA A 104 -4.79 -17.47 4.46
C ALA A 104 -3.96 -18.28 3.46
N LYS A 105 -4.23 -18.13 2.16
CA LYS A 105 -3.44 -18.74 1.10
C LYS A 105 -2.01 -18.19 1.09
N ARG A 106 -1.83 -16.86 1.11
CA ARG A 106 -0.50 -16.24 1.19
C ARG A 106 0.30 -16.69 2.41
N ARG A 107 -0.34 -16.76 3.58
CA ARG A 107 0.31 -17.25 4.81
C ARG A 107 0.78 -18.71 4.71
N ARG A 108 0.12 -19.56 3.93
CA ARG A 108 0.58 -20.92 3.65
C ARG A 108 1.76 -20.93 2.69
N GLU A 109 1.69 -20.15 1.62
CA GLU A 109 2.80 -20.01 0.66
C GLU A 109 4.10 -19.56 1.34
N TYR A 110 4.02 -18.56 2.23
CA TYR A 110 5.18 -18.09 3.00
C TYR A 110 5.74 -19.14 3.96
N ARG A 111 4.88 -19.88 4.67
CA ARG A 111 5.33 -20.96 5.56
C ARG A 111 6.06 -22.06 4.79
N ASN A 112 5.52 -22.46 3.64
CA ASN A 112 6.16 -23.48 2.80
C ASN A 112 7.52 -22.99 2.28
N LEU A 113 7.66 -21.69 2.00
CA LEU A 113 8.92 -21.08 1.59
C LEU A 113 9.94 -21.08 2.75
N GLU A 114 9.53 -20.70 3.96
CA GLU A 114 10.40 -20.74 5.15
C GLU A 114 10.87 -22.16 5.48
N GLU A 115 9.98 -23.15 5.37
CA GLU A 115 10.32 -24.57 5.54
C GLU A 115 11.33 -25.02 4.47
N SER A 116 11.10 -24.67 3.20
CA SER A 116 12.02 -25.01 2.10
C SER A 116 13.40 -24.34 2.26
N VAL A 117 13.43 -23.09 2.70
CA VAL A 117 14.68 -22.36 2.95
C VAL A 117 15.40 -22.96 4.16
N SER A 118 14.68 -23.29 5.23
CA SER A 118 15.28 -23.94 6.40
C SER A 118 15.83 -25.32 6.07
N ASP A 119 15.19 -26.09 5.20
CA ASP A 119 15.67 -27.40 4.79
C ASP A 119 16.95 -27.29 3.94
N ILE A 120 17.03 -26.29 3.04
CA ILE A 120 18.27 -25.99 2.29
C ILE A 120 19.41 -25.59 3.22
N PHE A 121 19.16 -24.71 4.21
CA PHE A 121 20.20 -24.32 5.18
C PHE A 121 20.63 -25.48 6.09
N ASN A 122 19.73 -26.42 6.40
CA ASN A 122 20.06 -27.59 7.20
C ASN A 122 20.83 -28.65 6.39
N GLU A 123 20.56 -28.78 5.08
CA GLU A 123 21.33 -29.66 4.18
C GLU A 123 22.76 -29.15 3.96
N ASP A 124 22.97 -27.84 3.79
CA ASP A 124 24.30 -27.25 3.58
C ASP A 124 25.17 -27.17 4.85
N LEU A 125 24.57 -27.18 6.05
CA LEU A 125 25.29 -27.07 7.33
C LEU A 125 25.44 -28.40 8.10
N GLY A 126 24.94 -29.52 7.58
CA GLY A 126 25.16 -30.85 8.18
C GLY A 126 24.72 -30.97 9.64
N MET A 127 23.69 -30.23 10.07
CA MET A 127 23.16 -30.30 11.43
C MET A 127 22.12 -31.44 11.49
N GLU A 128 22.54 -32.60 11.99
CA GLU A 128 21.62 -33.70 12.31
C GLU A 128 20.49 -33.20 13.21
N LYS A 129 19.24 -33.41 12.79
CA LYS A 129 18.06 -33.21 13.65
C LYS A 129 18.21 -34.14 14.85
N GLY A 130 18.65 -33.59 15.99
CA GLY A 130 18.70 -34.31 17.26
C GLY A 130 17.34 -34.92 17.57
N THR A 131 17.28 -36.25 17.44
CA THR A 131 16.15 -37.09 17.81
C THR A 131 15.78 -36.85 19.28
N LYS A 132 14.64 -36.19 19.52
CA LYS A 132 13.95 -36.30 20.80
C LYS A 132 13.16 -37.62 20.81
N GLU A 133 13.86 -38.73 21.01
CA GLU A 133 13.26 -39.89 21.68
C GLU A 133 13.26 -39.61 23.17
N GLN A 134 12.14 -39.12 23.69
CA GLN A 134 11.74 -39.45 25.06
C GLN A 134 10.43 -40.21 24.95
N ASN A 135 10.58 -41.52 24.78
CA ASN A 135 9.51 -42.48 25.02
C ASN A 135 9.22 -42.52 26.52
N ASP A 136 8.09 -41.94 26.88
CA ASP A 136 7.34 -42.33 28.07
C ASP A 136 6.84 -43.77 27.85
N LYS A 137 7.31 -44.73 28.68
CA LYS A 137 6.54 -45.90 29.17
C LYS A 137 7.34 -46.75 30.17
N LYS A 138 7.01 -46.53 31.44
CA LYS A 138 6.65 -47.51 32.49
C LYS A 138 6.97 -49.01 32.28
N ASN A 139 7.34 -49.61 33.43
CA ASN A 139 7.34 -51.04 33.83
C ASN A 139 8.69 -51.74 33.59
N GLY A 140 9.35 -52.42 34.53
CA GLY A 140 8.98 -52.95 35.84
C GLY A 140 9.66 -54.32 36.01
N GLY A 141 10.29 -54.58 37.18
CA GLY A 141 10.81 -55.89 37.60
C GLY A 141 12.29 -56.14 37.25
N ILE A 142 13.14 -56.74 38.09
CA ILE A 142 13.04 -57.33 39.44
C ILE A 142 14.37 -57.00 40.13
#